data_AF-K3X1Y8-F1
#
_entry.id   AF-K3X1Y8-F1
#
_cell.length_a   1.000
_cell.length_b   1.000
_cell.length_c   1.000
_cell.angle_alpha   90.00
_cell.angle_beta   90.00
_cell.angle_gamma   90.00
#
_symmetry.space_group_name_H-M   'P 1'
#
loop_
_entity.id
_entity.type
_entity.pdbx_description
1 polymer ?
#
loop_
_entity_poly.entity_id
_entity_poly.type
_entity_poly.pdbx_seq_one_letter_code
_entity_poly.pdbx_strand_id
1 'polypeptide(L)'
;MTAAVACAVLLLDSAASPAHAHSHSNANAHCVRWRATGGCDPHGVREPHNDAACSKTIASGLSGYCECEDRRRVREVTCDHHDFNCEEACAEDSSADLTYPTGFEYVTCGSSIKLVHEQTRFRLHSHEIAYGGGSGQQSITAHGSRNDRNSYWLVKEGDGEAGCVVGDKIQCDAKIRLEHVPTRRNLHTHNFGAPLTVGHDEVSGFGVAGEGDALDTWIVECEESKQCSAADQCEDDGQWKRGEIVRLKSAGTGKYLVTGPHARFDDSNCPRCPINGQQEVSATSEKRENSLWFAGEGIYVTH
;
A
#
# COMPACT_ATOMS: atom_id res chain seq x y z
N MET A 1 78.40 -48.93 -5.16
CA MET A 1 78.66 -48.28 -6.47
C MET A 1 77.51 -47.33 -6.76
N THR A 2 77.88 -46.08 -6.96
CA THR A 2 77.08 -44.85 -7.07
C THR A 2 76.31 -44.73 -8.38
N ALA A 3 75.09 -44.18 -8.34
CA ALA A 3 74.43 -43.39 -9.39
C ALA A 3 73.04 -42.95 -8.88
N ALA A 4 72.42 -41.82 -9.21
CA ALA A 4 72.81 -40.50 -9.71
C ALA A 4 71.52 -39.66 -9.60
N VAL A 5 71.66 -38.37 -9.31
CA VAL A 5 70.57 -37.39 -9.15
C VAL A 5 70.01 -36.98 -10.52
N ALA A 6 68.68 -36.83 -10.64
CA ALA A 6 68.06 -35.86 -11.55
C ALA A 6 66.67 -35.45 -11.03
N CYS A 7 66.54 -34.16 -10.72
CA CYS A 7 65.32 -33.49 -10.27
C CYS A 7 64.52 -33.08 -11.52
N ALA A 8 63.27 -33.56 -11.65
CA ALA A 8 62.38 -33.20 -12.75
C ALA A 8 61.36 -32.16 -12.27
N VAL A 9 61.41 -30.98 -12.90
CA VAL A 9 60.40 -29.92 -12.79
C VAL A 9 59.24 -30.31 -13.71
N LEU A 10 58.03 -30.43 -13.16
CA LEU A 10 56.79 -30.54 -13.94
C LEU A 10 55.88 -29.35 -13.61
N LEU A 11 55.58 -28.61 -14.67
CA LEU A 11 54.69 -27.45 -14.72
C LEU A 11 53.24 -27.89 -14.48
N LEU A 12 52.52 -27.11 -13.68
CA LEU A 12 51.08 -27.26 -13.46
C LEU A 12 50.31 -26.63 -14.64
N ASP A 13 49.70 -27.45 -15.48
CA ASP A 13 48.71 -27.00 -16.45
C ASP A 13 47.34 -26.82 -15.75
N SER A 14 46.83 -25.58 -15.80
CA SER A 14 45.50 -25.20 -15.34
C SER A 14 44.43 -25.64 -16.35
N ALA A 15 43.72 -26.73 -16.06
CA ALA A 15 42.53 -27.11 -16.81
C ALA A 15 41.31 -26.32 -16.31
N ALA A 16 40.78 -25.45 -17.18
CA ALA A 16 39.53 -24.73 -16.96
C ALA A 16 38.33 -25.70 -17.01
N SER A 17 37.50 -25.67 -15.97
CA SER A 17 36.23 -26.42 -15.90
C SER A 17 35.19 -25.84 -16.87
N PRO A 18 34.33 -26.67 -17.48
CA PRO A 18 33.31 -26.20 -18.41
C PRO A 18 32.20 -25.45 -17.66
N ALA A 19 31.79 -24.32 -18.24
CA ALA A 19 30.71 -23.48 -17.76
C ALA A 19 29.42 -24.31 -17.60
N HIS A 20 28.79 -24.21 -16.43
CA HIS A 20 27.45 -24.73 -16.21
C HIS A 20 26.48 -24.01 -17.14
N ALA A 21 26.02 -24.72 -18.18
CA ALA A 21 24.80 -24.35 -18.87
C ALA A 21 23.65 -24.52 -17.88
N HIS A 22 23.25 -23.41 -17.25
CA HIS A 22 21.99 -23.36 -16.51
C HIS A 22 20.86 -23.56 -17.53
N SER A 23 20.28 -24.75 -17.49
CA SER A 23 18.98 -25.05 -18.07
C SER A 23 17.98 -24.03 -17.49
N HIS A 24 17.51 -23.12 -18.34
CA HIS A 24 16.37 -22.25 -18.07
C HIS A 24 15.13 -23.13 -17.86
N SER A 25 14.88 -23.52 -16.62
CA SER A 25 13.56 -23.92 -16.19
C SER A 25 12.69 -22.66 -16.11
N ASN A 26 11.65 -22.65 -16.94
CA ASN A 26 10.64 -21.62 -17.09
C ASN A 26 10.02 -21.21 -15.73
N ALA A 27 10.56 -20.19 -15.07
CA ALA A 27 9.90 -19.51 -13.96
C ALA A 27 9.16 -18.32 -14.57
N ASN A 28 7.88 -18.52 -14.88
CA ASN A 28 7.02 -17.52 -15.50
C ASN A 28 7.07 -16.21 -14.68
N ALA A 29 7.64 -15.15 -15.26
CA ALA A 29 7.55 -13.83 -14.68
C ALA A 29 6.13 -13.31 -14.91
N HIS A 30 5.35 -13.34 -13.82
CA HIS A 30 3.95 -12.97 -13.76
C HIS A 30 3.75 -11.45 -13.83
N CYS A 31 4.07 -10.85 -14.99
CA CYS A 31 3.80 -9.44 -15.29
C CYS A 31 2.35 -9.26 -15.78
N VAL A 32 1.66 -8.23 -15.28
CA VAL A 32 0.31 -7.87 -15.72
C VAL A 32 0.37 -6.87 -16.87
N ARG A 33 1.02 -5.71 -16.68
CA ARG A 33 1.30 -4.68 -17.72
C ARG A 33 2.05 -3.46 -17.17
N TRP A 34 2.49 -2.58 -18.08
CA TRP A 34 2.86 -1.20 -17.74
C TRP A 34 1.63 -0.33 -17.49
N ARG A 35 1.69 0.47 -16.42
CA ARG A 35 0.65 1.39 -15.99
C ARG A 35 1.18 2.83 -16.05
N ALA A 36 0.78 3.58 -17.08
CA ALA A 36 1.24 4.95 -17.28
C ALA A 36 0.54 5.98 -16.38
N THR A 37 1.29 6.90 -15.81
CA THR A 37 0.76 8.01 -15.00
C THR A 37 1.22 9.35 -15.56
N GLY A 38 0.42 10.38 -15.30
CA GLY A 38 0.72 11.75 -15.72
C GLY A 38 1.56 12.53 -14.71
N GLY A 39 2.11 13.66 -15.17
CA GLY A 39 2.80 14.63 -14.32
C GLY A 39 4.22 14.24 -13.92
N CYS A 40 4.85 13.28 -14.63
CA CYS A 40 6.16 12.74 -14.28
C CYS A 40 6.23 12.16 -12.86
N ASP A 41 5.10 11.70 -12.33
CA ASP A 41 4.93 11.16 -10.98
C ASP A 41 4.37 9.73 -11.08
N PRO A 42 5.07 8.68 -10.63
CA PRO A 42 4.56 7.30 -10.65
C PRO A 42 3.29 7.08 -9.81
N HIS A 43 2.99 7.99 -8.88
CA HIS A 43 1.77 8.00 -8.07
C HIS A 43 0.73 9.02 -8.56
N GLY A 44 0.97 9.62 -9.71
CA GLY A 44 0.12 10.62 -10.34
C GLY A 44 -1.17 10.05 -10.90
N VAL A 45 -1.87 10.89 -11.66
CA VAL A 45 -3.14 10.54 -12.31
C VAL A 45 -2.90 9.42 -13.32
N ARG A 46 -3.75 8.39 -13.31
CA ARG A 46 -3.67 7.30 -14.29
C ARG A 46 -3.91 7.81 -15.71
N GLU A 47 -3.10 7.35 -16.66
CA GLU A 47 -3.24 7.59 -18.09
C GLU A 47 -3.44 6.27 -18.85
N PRO A 48 -4.61 5.60 -18.75
CA PRO A 48 -4.78 4.24 -19.28
C PRO A 48 -4.56 4.10 -20.79
N HIS A 49 -4.68 5.20 -21.53
CA HIS A 49 -4.41 5.24 -22.97
C HIS A 49 -2.92 5.07 -23.32
N ASN A 50 -2.03 5.28 -22.34
CA ASN A 50 -0.58 5.10 -22.44
C ASN A 50 -0.10 3.79 -21.75
N ASP A 51 -1.01 2.96 -21.23
CA ASP A 51 -0.66 1.63 -20.71
C ASP A 51 -0.07 0.76 -21.84
N ALA A 52 0.88 -0.12 -21.50
CA ALA A 52 1.60 -0.92 -22.49
C ALA A 52 1.77 -2.38 -22.05
N ALA A 53 1.91 -3.29 -23.02
CA ALA A 53 2.16 -4.70 -22.75
C ALA A 53 3.51 -4.91 -22.03
N CYS A 54 3.65 -6.03 -21.31
CA CYS A 54 4.84 -6.32 -20.50
C CYS A 54 6.15 -6.30 -21.27
N SER A 55 6.17 -6.80 -22.50
CA SER A 55 7.34 -6.85 -23.37
C SER A 55 7.64 -5.53 -24.09
N LYS A 56 6.79 -4.51 -23.95
CA LYS A 56 7.02 -3.20 -24.56
C LYS A 56 8.10 -2.46 -23.80
N THR A 57 9.13 -2.02 -24.52
CA THR A 57 10.12 -1.07 -23.99
C THR A 57 9.46 0.26 -23.65
N ILE A 58 9.58 0.66 -22.39
CA ILE A 58 9.17 1.95 -21.84
C ILE A 58 10.39 2.86 -21.89
N ALA A 59 10.34 3.88 -22.76
CA ALA A 59 11.40 4.86 -22.92
C ALA A 59 11.23 6.03 -21.96
N SER A 60 12.31 6.79 -21.73
CA SER A 60 12.27 8.06 -21.00
C SER A 60 11.21 9.02 -21.56
N GLY A 61 10.64 9.84 -20.69
CA GLY A 61 9.56 10.78 -21.00
C GLY A 61 8.18 10.32 -20.55
N LEU A 62 8.06 9.08 -20.05
CA LEU A 62 6.82 8.54 -19.46
C LEU A 62 7.03 8.32 -17.96
N SER A 63 5.99 8.55 -17.16
CA SER A 63 5.96 8.12 -15.75
C SER A 63 4.97 6.98 -15.57
N GLY A 64 5.16 6.19 -14.51
CA GLY A 64 4.28 5.08 -14.19
C GLY A 64 4.98 3.98 -13.43
N TYR A 65 4.42 2.77 -13.51
CA TYR A 65 4.95 1.59 -12.84
C TYR A 65 4.60 0.30 -13.59
N CYS A 66 5.36 -0.75 -13.33
CA CYS A 66 4.99 -2.10 -13.75
C CYS A 66 4.07 -2.74 -12.72
N GLU A 67 2.91 -3.20 -13.18
CA GLU A 67 2.03 -4.05 -12.39
C GLU A 67 2.41 -5.51 -12.65
N CYS A 68 2.75 -6.21 -11.58
CA CYS A 68 2.95 -7.66 -11.57
C CYS A 68 1.74 -8.33 -10.90
N GLU A 69 1.67 -9.66 -10.92
CA GLU A 69 0.65 -10.42 -10.18
C GLU A 69 0.66 -10.08 -8.68
N ASP A 70 -0.43 -10.45 -7.99
CA ASP A 70 -0.69 -10.11 -6.59
C ASP A 70 -0.71 -8.60 -6.30
N ARG A 71 -1.06 -7.80 -7.32
CA ARG A 71 -1.13 -6.32 -7.26
C ARG A 71 0.21 -5.66 -6.89
N ARG A 72 1.34 -6.37 -7.04
CA ARG A 72 2.68 -5.84 -6.82
C ARG A 72 2.98 -4.75 -7.84
N ARG A 73 3.61 -3.67 -7.36
CA ARG A 73 4.13 -2.60 -8.22
C ARG A 73 5.64 -2.56 -8.10
N VAL A 74 6.29 -2.55 -9.25
CA VAL A 74 7.74 -2.50 -9.37
C VAL A 74 8.13 -1.46 -10.41
N ARG A 75 9.40 -1.02 -10.41
CA ARG A 75 9.90 0.03 -11.32
C ARG A 75 8.96 1.24 -11.40
N GLU A 76 8.63 1.80 -10.24
CA GLU A 76 7.95 3.09 -10.15
C GLU A 76 8.92 4.17 -10.63
N VAL A 77 8.62 4.82 -11.75
CA VAL A 77 9.51 5.78 -12.42
C VAL A 77 8.83 7.12 -12.70
N THR A 78 9.61 8.19 -12.59
CA THR A 78 9.28 9.52 -13.13
C THR A 78 9.55 9.53 -14.64
N CYS A 79 9.44 10.67 -15.32
CA CYS A 79 9.83 10.78 -16.73
C CYS A 79 11.34 10.59 -16.98
N ASP A 80 12.18 10.71 -15.96
CA ASP A 80 13.64 10.58 -16.07
C ASP A 80 14.09 9.19 -15.61
N HIS A 81 14.20 8.27 -16.57
CA HIS A 81 14.66 6.90 -16.35
C HIS A 81 15.29 6.33 -17.63
N HIS A 82 16.13 5.30 -17.48
CA HIS A 82 16.60 4.51 -18.62
C HIS A 82 15.52 3.57 -19.13
N ASP A 83 15.62 3.17 -20.39
CA ASP A 83 14.68 2.23 -21.00
C ASP A 83 14.63 0.89 -20.26
N PHE A 84 13.43 0.35 -20.07
CA PHE A 84 13.20 -0.98 -19.49
C PHE A 84 11.91 -1.59 -20.03
N ASN A 85 11.62 -2.85 -19.71
CA ASN A 85 10.32 -3.47 -19.92
C ASN A 85 9.80 -4.11 -18.63
N CYS A 86 8.49 -4.32 -18.54
CA CYS A 86 7.87 -4.81 -17.30
C CYS A 86 8.02 -6.31 -17.09
N GLU A 87 8.24 -7.07 -18.16
CA GLU A 87 8.51 -8.51 -18.07
C GLU A 87 9.80 -8.77 -17.28
N GLU A 88 10.90 -8.11 -17.65
CA GLU A 88 12.17 -8.17 -16.93
C GLU A 88 12.05 -7.57 -15.53
N ALA A 89 11.39 -6.42 -15.39
CA ALA A 89 11.21 -5.78 -14.08
C ALA A 89 10.49 -6.68 -13.07
N CYS A 90 9.42 -7.36 -13.49
CA CYS A 90 8.70 -8.30 -12.63
C CYS A 90 9.49 -9.59 -12.38
N ALA A 91 10.35 -10.01 -13.33
CA ALA A 91 11.22 -11.17 -13.16
C ALA A 91 12.35 -10.91 -12.15
N GLU A 92 12.99 -9.73 -12.21
CA GLU A 92 14.05 -9.32 -11.29
C GLU A 92 13.55 -9.25 -9.84
N ASP A 93 12.31 -8.82 -9.64
CA ASP A 93 11.69 -8.67 -8.31
C ASP A 93 10.87 -9.92 -7.89
N SER A 94 11.10 -11.07 -8.53
CA SER A 94 10.43 -12.35 -8.19
C SER A 94 10.78 -12.90 -6.80
N SER A 95 11.63 -12.20 -6.03
CA SER A 95 12.10 -12.62 -4.70
C SER A 95 11.12 -12.33 -3.54
N ALA A 96 9.97 -11.70 -3.83
CA ALA A 96 8.95 -11.40 -2.83
C ALA A 96 7.58 -11.92 -3.28
N ASP A 97 7.47 -13.24 -3.41
CA ASP A 97 6.16 -13.88 -3.30
C ASP A 97 5.55 -13.42 -1.96
N LEU A 98 4.37 -12.78 -2.00
CA LEU A 98 3.70 -12.27 -0.79
C LEU A 98 3.07 -13.44 -0.02
N THR A 99 3.83 -14.50 0.22
CA THR A 99 3.44 -15.58 1.11
C THR A 99 3.56 -15.06 2.54
N TYR A 100 2.42 -14.69 3.12
CA TYR A 100 2.35 -14.45 4.55
C TYR A 100 2.65 -15.77 5.28
N PRO A 101 3.44 -15.75 6.37
CA PRO A 101 3.59 -16.93 7.20
C PRO A 101 2.22 -17.45 7.63
N THR A 102 2.06 -18.76 7.68
CA THR A 102 0.80 -19.38 8.08
C THR A 102 0.32 -18.82 9.42
N GLY A 103 -0.93 -18.37 9.48
CA GLY A 103 -1.53 -17.73 10.65
C GLY A 103 -1.42 -16.21 10.69
N PHE A 104 -0.75 -15.58 9.72
CA PHE A 104 -0.60 -14.13 9.59
C PHE A 104 -1.25 -13.58 8.32
N GLU A 105 -2.21 -14.29 7.73
CA GLU A 105 -2.91 -13.89 6.50
C GLU A 105 -4.01 -12.85 6.75
N TYR A 106 -4.44 -12.69 8.01
CA TYR A 106 -5.61 -11.88 8.38
C TYR A 106 -5.22 -10.62 9.14
N VAL A 107 -6.03 -9.58 8.97
CA VAL A 107 -6.06 -8.44 9.89
C VAL A 107 -6.80 -8.87 11.15
N THR A 108 -6.20 -8.64 12.31
CA THR A 108 -6.76 -9.02 13.60
C THR A 108 -6.89 -7.83 14.54
N CYS A 109 -7.78 -7.93 15.51
CA CYS A 109 -7.87 -6.97 16.60
C CYS A 109 -6.52 -6.86 17.33
N GLY A 110 -6.10 -5.63 17.64
CA GLY A 110 -4.81 -5.34 18.25
C GLY A 110 -3.62 -5.29 17.28
N SER A 111 -3.81 -5.62 15.99
CA SER A 111 -2.79 -5.43 14.97
C SER A 111 -2.55 -3.95 14.69
N SER A 112 -1.30 -3.59 14.41
CA SER A 112 -0.93 -2.24 13.93
C SER A 112 -0.63 -2.28 12.45
N ILE A 113 -1.47 -1.66 11.62
CA ILE A 113 -1.40 -1.74 10.16
C ILE A 113 -1.05 -0.39 9.53
N LYS A 114 -0.50 -0.43 8.31
CA LYS A 114 -0.49 0.68 7.37
C LYS A 114 -1.60 0.44 6.36
N LEU A 115 -2.58 1.32 6.35
CA LEU A 115 -3.65 1.29 5.37
C LEU A 115 -3.18 2.00 4.11
N VAL A 116 -3.07 1.25 3.01
CA VAL A 116 -2.48 1.73 1.75
C VAL A 116 -3.60 1.99 0.74
N HIS A 117 -3.63 3.18 0.16
CA HIS A 117 -4.56 3.52 -0.90
C HIS A 117 -4.17 2.77 -2.19
N GLU A 118 -5.11 2.08 -2.82
CA GLU A 118 -4.83 1.21 -3.96
C GLU A 118 -4.24 2.01 -5.12
N GLN A 119 -4.89 3.10 -5.55
CA GLN A 119 -4.49 3.80 -6.77
C GLN A 119 -3.13 4.48 -6.65
N THR A 120 -2.86 5.18 -5.54
CA THR A 120 -1.65 6.01 -5.38
C THR A 120 -0.54 5.34 -4.59
N ARG A 121 -0.81 4.20 -3.92
CA ARG A 121 0.09 3.56 -2.94
C ARG A 121 0.47 4.47 -1.76
N PHE A 122 -0.22 5.60 -1.55
CA PHE A 122 0.00 6.42 -0.36
C PHE A 122 -0.62 5.74 0.86
N ARG A 123 -0.02 5.94 2.03
CA ARG A 123 -0.46 5.33 3.29
C ARG A 123 -1.23 6.34 4.12
N LEU A 124 -2.35 5.92 4.70
CA LEU A 124 -3.08 6.71 5.69
C LEU A 124 -2.12 7.16 6.79
N HIS A 125 -2.14 8.44 7.12
CA HIS A 125 -1.10 9.10 7.89
C HIS A 125 -1.68 10.22 8.75
N SER A 126 -1.04 10.49 9.87
CA SER A 126 -1.34 11.66 10.70
C SER A 126 -0.08 12.22 11.36
N HIS A 127 -0.21 13.29 12.12
CA HIS A 127 0.89 14.00 12.79
C HIS A 127 0.32 15.06 13.74
N GLU A 128 1.16 15.70 14.56
CA GLU A 128 0.76 16.73 15.52
C GLU A 128 0.44 18.10 14.90
N ILE A 129 -0.09 18.12 13.67
CA ILE A 129 -0.55 19.32 12.99
C ILE A 129 -2.07 19.25 12.94
N ALA A 130 -2.73 20.38 13.18
CA ALA A 130 -4.17 20.51 13.10
C ALA A 130 -4.55 21.25 11.81
N TYR A 131 -5.78 21.03 11.34
CA TYR A 131 -6.32 21.84 10.26
C TYR A 131 -6.44 23.30 10.70
N GLY A 132 -6.06 24.22 9.81
CA GLY A 132 -6.21 25.68 10.02
C GLY A 132 -7.64 26.20 9.79
N GLY A 133 -8.55 25.32 9.37
CA GLY A 133 -9.96 25.59 9.13
C GLY A 133 -10.79 24.34 9.46
N GLY A 134 -12.05 24.31 8.99
CA GLY A 134 -12.94 23.17 9.28
C GLY A 134 -13.17 23.01 10.78
N SER A 135 -12.91 21.81 11.30
CA SER A 135 -13.09 21.52 12.73
C SER A 135 -11.95 22.02 13.62
N GLY A 136 -10.78 22.32 13.05
CA GLY A 136 -9.55 22.61 13.79
C GLY A 136 -8.93 21.39 14.50
N GLN A 137 -9.39 20.18 14.19
CA GLN A 137 -8.84 18.93 14.74
C GLN A 137 -7.53 18.52 14.06
N GLN A 138 -6.89 17.47 14.58
CA GLN A 138 -5.65 16.92 14.01
C GLN A 138 -5.87 16.50 12.55
N SER A 139 -4.95 16.85 11.66
CA SER A 139 -5.07 16.52 10.24
C SER A 139 -4.75 15.05 9.97
N ILE A 140 -5.52 14.48 9.04
CA ILE A 140 -5.29 13.15 8.47
C ILE A 140 -5.00 13.33 6.98
N THR A 141 -3.94 12.67 6.52
CA THR A 141 -3.47 12.76 5.15
C THR A 141 -3.10 11.38 4.64
N ALA A 142 -2.73 11.28 3.37
CA ALA A 142 -2.02 10.12 2.84
C ALA A 142 -0.58 10.50 2.49
N HIS A 143 0.38 9.68 2.93
CA HIS A 143 1.81 9.93 2.81
C HIS A 143 2.48 8.90 1.90
N GLY A 144 3.40 9.35 1.03
CA GLY A 144 4.05 8.49 0.04
C GLY A 144 5.17 7.61 0.61
N SER A 145 5.78 7.97 1.74
CA SER A 145 6.87 7.16 2.32
C SER A 145 6.36 5.86 2.92
N ARG A 146 6.86 4.74 2.37
CA ARG A 146 6.58 3.39 2.86
C ARG A 146 7.02 3.16 4.31
N ASN A 147 8.11 3.81 4.75
CA ASN A 147 8.75 3.54 6.04
C ASN A 147 8.43 4.60 7.11
N ASP A 148 7.40 5.42 6.90
CA ASP A 148 7.01 6.41 7.90
C ASP A 148 6.32 5.77 9.12
N ARG A 149 6.71 6.19 10.33
CA ARG A 149 6.15 5.67 11.59
C ARG A 149 4.75 6.24 11.89
N ASN A 150 4.42 7.40 11.36
CA ASN A 150 3.12 8.05 11.53
C ASN A 150 2.06 7.52 10.55
N SER A 151 2.35 6.40 9.89
CA SER A 151 1.39 5.65 9.09
C SER A 151 0.89 4.38 9.77
N TYR A 152 1.24 4.15 11.05
CA TYR A 152 0.75 3.00 11.82
C TYR A 152 -0.56 3.32 12.53
N TRP A 153 -1.53 2.43 12.36
CA TRP A 153 -2.87 2.50 12.93
C TRP A 153 -3.19 1.20 13.66
N LEU A 154 -3.59 1.31 14.92
CA LEU A 154 -4.03 0.18 15.74
C LEU A 154 -5.50 -0.13 15.43
N VAL A 155 -5.78 -1.39 15.11
CA VAL A 155 -7.13 -1.89 14.85
C VAL A 155 -7.79 -2.27 16.18
N LYS A 156 -8.95 -1.67 16.47
CA LYS A 156 -9.74 -1.88 17.69
C LYS A 156 -11.22 -2.05 17.36
N GLU A 157 -12.02 -2.45 18.34
CA GLU A 157 -13.48 -2.47 18.25
C GLU A 157 -14.09 -1.09 17.95
N GLY A 158 -15.26 -1.09 17.30
CA GLY A 158 -16.12 0.08 17.13
C GLY A 158 -16.54 0.71 18.46
N ASP A 159 -16.90 1.99 18.43
CA ASP A 159 -17.45 2.67 19.61
C ASP A 159 -18.76 1.99 20.07
N GLY A 160 -18.86 1.72 21.37
CA GLY A 160 -20.00 1.02 21.98
C GLY A 160 -20.13 -0.48 21.61
N GLU A 161 -19.24 -1.03 20.80
CA GLU A 161 -19.20 -2.47 20.52
C GLU A 161 -18.51 -3.24 21.66
N ALA A 162 -18.72 -4.55 21.73
CA ALA A 162 -18.00 -5.38 22.69
C ALA A 162 -16.49 -5.35 22.39
N GLY A 163 -15.66 -5.23 23.44
CA GLY A 163 -14.20 -5.26 23.30
C GLY A 163 -13.75 -6.52 22.55
N CYS A 164 -12.94 -6.33 21.50
CA CYS A 164 -12.41 -7.46 20.74
C CYS A 164 -11.21 -8.09 21.44
N VAL A 165 -11.04 -9.41 21.33
CA VAL A 165 -9.88 -10.11 21.87
C VAL A 165 -8.71 -9.93 20.88
N VAL A 166 -7.55 -9.54 21.40
CA VAL A 166 -6.35 -9.39 20.58
C VAL A 166 -6.02 -10.70 19.87
N GLY A 167 -5.77 -10.65 18.57
CA GLY A 167 -5.55 -11.82 17.72
C GLY A 167 -6.81 -12.36 17.03
N ASP A 168 -8.01 -11.93 17.44
CA ASP A 168 -9.24 -12.29 16.73
C ASP A 168 -9.29 -11.64 15.34
N LYS A 169 -9.66 -12.43 14.34
CA LYS A 169 -9.75 -12.00 12.95
C LYS A 169 -10.92 -11.04 12.76
N ILE A 170 -10.67 -9.93 12.07
CA ILE A 170 -11.70 -8.95 11.74
C ILE A 170 -12.55 -9.51 10.60
N GLN A 171 -13.86 -9.60 10.84
CA GLN A 171 -14.82 -10.01 9.81
C GLN A 171 -15.07 -8.86 8.83
N CYS A 172 -15.44 -9.18 7.60
CA CYS A 172 -16.07 -8.22 6.71
C CYS A 172 -17.37 -7.70 7.36
N ASP A 173 -17.71 -6.45 7.08
CA ASP A 173 -18.78 -5.66 7.71
C ASP A 173 -18.60 -5.40 9.22
N ALA A 174 -17.48 -5.80 9.82
CA ALA A 174 -17.19 -5.47 11.20
C ALA A 174 -17.02 -3.95 11.37
N LYS A 175 -17.52 -3.45 12.51
CA LYS A 175 -17.28 -2.10 12.97
C LYS A 175 -15.99 -2.04 13.78
N ILE A 176 -15.08 -1.20 13.34
CA ILE A 176 -13.77 -1.01 13.96
C ILE A 176 -13.51 0.46 14.25
N ARG A 177 -12.51 0.71 15.09
CA ARG A 177 -11.81 2.00 15.18
C ARG A 177 -10.37 1.82 14.73
N LEU A 178 -9.83 2.87 14.11
CA LEU A 178 -8.42 2.96 13.77
C LEU A 178 -7.79 4.06 14.63
N GLU A 179 -6.94 3.66 15.57
CA GLU A 179 -6.24 4.58 16.45
C GLU A 179 -4.82 4.84 15.91
N HIS A 180 -4.49 6.09 15.62
CA HIS A 180 -3.16 6.49 15.17
C HIS A 180 -2.14 6.23 16.28
N VAL A 181 -1.17 5.35 16.02
CA VAL A 181 -0.28 4.82 17.06
C VAL A 181 0.53 5.91 17.77
N PRO A 182 1.19 6.87 17.08
CA PRO A 182 1.97 7.91 17.74
C PRO A 182 1.14 8.92 18.55
N THR A 183 0.00 9.38 18.04
CA THR A 183 -0.76 10.50 18.65
C THR A 183 -1.94 10.02 19.49
N ARG A 184 -2.28 8.74 19.42
CA ARG A 184 -3.39 8.10 20.14
C ARG A 184 -4.74 8.76 19.86
N ARG A 185 -4.90 9.31 18.64
CA ARG A 185 -6.14 9.88 18.11
C ARG A 185 -6.83 8.84 17.22
N ASN A 186 -8.15 8.84 17.21
CA ASN A 186 -8.95 7.98 16.35
C ASN A 186 -9.17 8.61 14.98
N LEU A 187 -9.23 7.79 13.93
CA LEU A 187 -9.70 8.20 12.61
C LEU A 187 -11.18 8.58 12.71
N HIS A 188 -11.49 9.82 12.37
CA HIS A 188 -12.80 10.42 12.62
C HIS A 188 -13.33 11.14 11.38
N THR A 189 -14.65 11.16 11.21
CA THR A 189 -15.28 12.00 10.19
C THR A 189 -16.64 12.51 10.64
N HIS A 190 -16.99 13.71 10.20
CA HIS A 190 -18.11 14.49 10.71
C HIS A 190 -18.59 15.51 9.66
N ASN A 191 -19.63 16.26 9.99
CA ASN A 191 -20.26 17.23 9.07
C ASN A 191 -19.46 18.56 8.96
N PHE A 192 -18.15 18.48 8.79
CA PHE A 192 -17.29 19.59 8.37
C PHE A 192 -16.80 19.34 6.94
N GLY A 193 -16.64 20.38 6.13
CA GLY A 193 -16.14 20.24 4.76
C GLY A 193 -14.65 19.91 4.73
N ALA A 194 -14.25 19.04 3.81
CA ALA A 194 -12.85 18.70 3.56
C ALA A 194 -12.02 19.94 3.12
N PRO A 195 -10.72 19.99 3.44
CA PRO A 195 -9.90 21.20 3.27
C PRO A 195 -9.65 21.60 1.80
N LEU A 196 -9.57 20.64 0.88
CA LEU A 196 -9.28 20.86 -0.55
C LEU A 196 -10.48 20.48 -1.44
N THR A 197 -11.11 19.32 -1.20
CA THR A 197 -12.17 18.81 -2.08
C THR A 197 -13.56 19.29 -1.65
N VAL A 198 -14.12 20.21 -2.44
CA VAL A 198 -15.47 20.75 -2.20
C VAL A 198 -16.53 19.63 -2.27
N GLY A 199 -17.41 19.59 -1.26
CA GLY A 199 -18.51 18.63 -1.18
C GLY A 199 -18.16 17.30 -0.49
N HIS A 200 -16.88 17.09 -0.14
CA HIS A 200 -16.46 15.99 0.73
C HIS A 200 -16.49 16.42 2.20
N ASP A 201 -16.56 15.43 3.09
CA ASP A 201 -16.42 15.63 4.53
C ASP A 201 -14.97 15.53 4.96
N GLU A 202 -14.63 16.33 5.97
CA GLU A 202 -13.35 16.32 6.64
C GLU A 202 -13.14 14.97 7.34
N VAL A 203 -11.93 14.43 7.19
CA VAL A 203 -11.42 13.30 7.97
C VAL A 203 -10.29 13.82 8.85
N SER A 204 -10.40 13.55 10.14
CA SER A 204 -9.57 14.14 11.19
C SER A 204 -9.11 13.10 12.23
N GLY A 205 -8.12 13.48 13.03
CA GLY A 205 -7.72 12.75 14.23
C GLY A 205 -8.47 13.31 15.45
N PHE A 206 -9.35 12.51 16.04
CA PHE A 206 -10.19 12.91 17.18
C PHE A 206 -9.91 12.08 18.43
N GLY A 207 -10.51 12.46 19.57
CA GLY A 207 -10.41 11.69 20.80
C GLY A 207 -9.07 11.82 21.51
N VAL A 208 -8.88 11.17 22.65
CA VAL A 208 -7.61 11.18 23.41
C VAL A 208 -7.34 9.79 23.93
N ALA A 209 -6.09 9.32 23.78
CA ALA A 209 -5.67 8.00 24.26
C ALA A 209 -6.47 6.82 23.66
N GLY A 210 -7.06 7.01 22.49
CA GLY A 210 -7.94 6.04 21.83
C GLY A 210 -9.42 6.13 22.24
N GLU A 211 -9.79 7.03 23.14
CA GLU A 211 -11.17 7.31 23.52
C GLU A 211 -11.75 8.42 22.64
N GLY A 212 -12.95 8.22 22.10
CA GLY A 212 -13.64 9.22 21.29
C GLY A 212 -15.13 8.95 21.24
N ASP A 213 -15.74 8.90 20.05
CA ASP A 213 -17.20 8.77 19.93
C ASP A 213 -17.64 7.91 18.73
N ALA A 214 -18.96 7.83 18.52
CA ALA A 214 -19.57 7.02 17.46
C ALA A 214 -19.11 7.38 16.04
N LEU A 215 -18.59 8.60 15.81
CA LEU A 215 -18.09 9.04 14.51
C LEU A 215 -16.65 8.57 14.24
N ASP A 216 -16.00 7.93 15.22
CA ASP A 216 -14.74 7.20 15.04
C ASP A 216 -14.93 5.80 14.44
N THR A 217 -16.18 5.33 14.34
CA THR A 217 -16.48 3.95 13.95
C THR A 217 -16.56 3.81 12.43
N TRP A 218 -15.79 2.85 11.89
CA TRP A 218 -15.74 2.52 10.47
C TRP A 218 -16.15 1.06 10.24
N ILE A 219 -16.91 0.82 9.19
CA ILE A 219 -17.31 -0.50 8.71
C ILE A 219 -16.30 -0.94 7.65
N VAL A 220 -15.73 -2.13 7.82
CA VAL A 220 -14.80 -2.74 6.86
C VAL A 220 -15.59 -3.47 5.78
N GLU A 221 -15.80 -2.82 4.63
CA GLU A 221 -16.47 -3.45 3.49
C GLU A 221 -15.42 -4.14 2.60
N CYS A 222 -15.40 -5.47 2.59
CA CYS A 222 -14.51 -6.26 1.75
C CYS A 222 -14.96 -6.22 0.29
N GLU A 223 -14.01 -6.08 -0.64
CA GLU A 223 -14.29 -5.97 -2.08
C GLU A 223 -13.99 -7.29 -2.82
N GLU A 224 -14.72 -8.35 -2.49
CA GLU A 224 -14.53 -9.72 -3.01
C GLU A 224 -14.24 -9.79 -4.52
N SER A 225 -14.99 -9.03 -5.33
CA SER A 225 -14.80 -8.97 -6.80
C SER A 225 -13.42 -8.50 -7.27
N LYS A 226 -12.64 -7.86 -6.39
CA LYS A 226 -11.28 -7.34 -6.65
C LYS A 226 -10.19 -8.22 -6.02
N GLN A 227 -10.58 -9.31 -5.35
CA GLN A 227 -9.69 -10.18 -4.55
C GLN A 227 -9.28 -11.46 -5.28
N CYS A 228 -9.84 -11.72 -6.47
CA CYS A 228 -9.57 -12.96 -7.23
C CYS A 228 -8.29 -12.83 -8.08
N SER A 229 -7.29 -13.66 -7.80
CA SER A 229 -6.07 -13.80 -8.63
C SER A 229 -6.31 -14.60 -9.92
N ALA A 230 -7.35 -15.44 -9.94
CA ALA A 230 -7.86 -16.16 -11.11
C ALA A 230 -9.40 -16.31 -11.01
N ALA A 231 -10.07 -16.44 -12.16
CA ALA A 231 -11.54 -16.40 -12.27
C ALA A 231 -12.31 -17.44 -11.42
N ASP A 232 -11.63 -18.46 -10.88
CA ASP A 232 -12.24 -19.57 -10.13
C ASP A 232 -11.56 -19.85 -8.76
N GLN A 233 -10.76 -18.91 -8.24
CA GLN A 233 -10.06 -19.06 -6.94
C GLN A 233 -10.28 -17.87 -6.00
N CYS A 234 -11.53 -17.45 -5.84
CA CYS A 234 -11.90 -16.49 -4.81
C CYS A 234 -12.24 -17.27 -3.53
N GLU A 235 -11.24 -17.56 -2.69
CA GLU A 235 -11.52 -18.05 -1.34
C GLU A 235 -12.04 -16.87 -0.50
N ASP A 236 -13.34 -16.68 -0.48
CA ASP A 236 -14.02 -15.77 0.43
C ASP A 236 -14.46 -16.54 1.68
N ASP A 237 -13.82 -16.23 2.80
CA ASP A 237 -14.17 -16.73 4.12
C ASP A 237 -14.82 -15.65 5.01
N GLY A 238 -15.20 -14.52 4.41
CA GLY A 238 -15.83 -13.38 5.09
C GLY A 238 -14.88 -12.63 6.04
N GLN A 239 -13.57 -12.79 5.90
CA GLN A 239 -12.58 -12.19 6.80
C GLN A 239 -11.69 -11.18 6.08
N TRP A 240 -11.29 -10.14 6.81
CA TRP A 240 -10.38 -9.13 6.27
C TRP A 240 -8.96 -9.69 6.18
N LYS A 241 -8.59 -10.13 4.97
CA LYS A 241 -7.25 -10.62 4.64
C LYS A 241 -6.27 -9.47 4.37
N ARG A 242 -5.00 -9.70 4.66
CA ARG A 242 -3.90 -8.79 4.34
C ARG A 242 -3.69 -8.72 2.85
N GLY A 243 -3.35 -7.53 2.36
CA GLY A 243 -3.21 -7.29 0.93
C GLY A 243 -4.55 -7.19 0.18
N GLU A 244 -5.65 -7.70 0.75
CA GLU A 244 -6.95 -7.67 0.09
C GLU A 244 -7.64 -6.31 0.18
N ILE A 245 -8.38 -6.04 -0.89
CA ILE A 245 -9.02 -4.75 -1.12
C ILE A 245 -10.26 -4.61 -0.24
N VAL A 246 -10.35 -3.47 0.42
CA VAL A 246 -11.47 -3.05 1.26
C VAL A 246 -11.85 -1.60 1.00
N ARG A 247 -13.05 -1.23 1.44
CA ARG A 247 -13.48 0.14 1.67
C ARG A 247 -13.73 0.33 3.17
N LEU A 248 -13.46 1.53 3.65
CA LEU A 248 -13.85 1.95 4.99
C LEU A 248 -15.01 2.92 4.89
N LYS A 249 -16.17 2.53 5.43
CA LYS A 249 -17.36 3.36 5.47
C LYS A 249 -17.61 3.84 6.89
N SER A 250 -17.70 5.14 7.10
CA SER A 250 -18.08 5.67 8.42
C SER A 250 -19.46 5.16 8.81
N ALA A 251 -19.57 4.55 9.99
CA ALA A 251 -20.85 4.10 10.53
C ALA A 251 -21.77 5.29 10.87
N GLY A 252 -21.19 6.43 11.25
CA GLY A 252 -21.93 7.64 11.61
C GLY A 252 -22.46 8.43 10.42
N THR A 253 -21.64 8.65 9.39
CA THR A 253 -22.03 9.48 8.22
C THR A 253 -22.44 8.66 7.00
N GLY A 254 -22.11 7.36 6.96
CA GLY A 254 -22.34 6.48 5.82
C GLY A 254 -21.42 6.74 4.62
N LYS A 255 -20.41 7.61 4.78
CA LYS A 255 -19.47 8.02 3.72
C LYS A 255 -18.19 7.18 3.72
N TYR A 256 -17.56 7.05 2.57
CA TYR A 256 -16.35 6.26 2.35
C TYR A 256 -15.10 7.10 2.46
N LEU A 257 -14.09 6.55 3.12
CA LEU A 257 -12.73 7.09 3.18
C LEU A 257 -12.12 7.12 1.77
N VAL A 258 -11.72 8.31 1.32
CA VAL A 258 -11.12 8.53 0.00
C VAL A 258 -9.83 9.34 0.09
N THR A 259 -8.96 9.14 -0.89
CA THR A 259 -7.85 10.04 -1.17
C THR A 259 -7.60 10.06 -2.68
N GLY A 260 -6.61 10.79 -3.18
CA GLY A 260 -6.30 10.76 -4.60
C GLY A 260 -5.24 11.77 -5.03
N PRO A 261 -4.71 11.61 -6.27
CA PRO A 261 -3.60 12.43 -6.75
C PRO A 261 -3.98 13.89 -7.05
N HIS A 262 -5.29 14.20 -7.19
CA HIS A 262 -5.78 15.54 -7.52
C HIS A 262 -5.89 16.46 -6.30
N ALA A 263 -6.08 15.91 -5.10
CA ALA A 263 -6.22 16.67 -3.87
C ALA A 263 -4.92 16.52 -3.08
N ARG A 264 -3.89 17.28 -3.46
CA ARG A 264 -2.56 17.24 -2.84
C ARG A 264 -2.22 18.58 -2.22
N PHE A 265 -1.68 18.57 -1.01
CA PHE A 265 -1.18 19.79 -0.38
C PHE A 265 0.09 20.23 -1.07
N ASP A 266 0.14 21.49 -1.49
CA ASP A 266 1.30 22.13 -2.11
C ASP A 266 1.37 23.61 -1.72
N ASP A 267 2.39 24.33 -2.19
CA ASP A 267 2.56 25.74 -1.82
C ASP A 267 1.47 26.67 -2.41
N SER A 268 0.64 26.19 -3.35
CA SER A 268 -0.47 26.96 -3.90
C SER A 268 -1.70 26.96 -2.99
N ASN A 269 -1.96 25.85 -2.29
CA ASN A 269 -3.11 25.69 -1.40
C ASN A 269 -2.75 25.70 0.09
N CYS A 270 -1.53 25.33 0.45
CA CYS A 270 -0.99 25.37 1.81
C CYS A 270 0.43 25.97 1.77
N PRO A 271 0.57 27.31 1.67
CA PRO A 271 1.88 27.95 1.56
C PRO A 271 2.76 27.70 2.79
N ARG A 272 3.98 27.17 2.60
CA ARG A 272 4.94 26.85 3.70
C ARG A 272 4.40 25.84 4.72
N CYS A 273 3.56 24.93 4.24
CA CYS A 273 2.88 23.94 5.05
C CYS A 273 3.75 22.70 5.25
N PRO A 274 3.88 22.16 6.49
CA PRO A 274 4.75 21.01 6.74
C PRO A 274 4.29 19.70 6.08
N ILE A 275 3.10 19.69 5.49
CA ILE A 275 2.48 18.54 4.83
C ILE A 275 2.48 18.65 3.30
N ASN A 276 3.29 19.56 2.75
CA ASN A 276 3.47 19.69 1.30
C ASN A 276 3.86 18.32 0.69
N GLY A 277 3.20 17.94 -0.40
CA GLY A 277 3.36 16.66 -1.07
C GLY A 277 2.48 15.53 -0.50
N GLN A 278 1.73 15.74 0.58
CA GLN A 278 0.77 14.76 1.10
C GLN A 278 -0.58 14.90 0.39
N GLN A 279 -1.34 13.81 0.28
CA GLN A 279 -2.68 13.83 -0.29
C GLN A 279 -3.72 14.10 0.81
N GLU A 280 -4.77 14.85 0.47
CA GLU A 280 -5.96 14.98 1.29
C GLU A 280 -6.59 13.60 1.49
N VAL A 281 -6.96 13.31 2.73
CA VAL A 281 -7.90 12.23 3.04
C VAL A 281 -9.21 12.87 3.42
N SER A 282 -10.28 12.46 2.79
CA SER A 282 -11.63 12.99 2.99
C SER A 282 -12.67 11.87 2.91
N ALA A 283 -13.94 12.18 3.15
CA ALA A 283 -15.02 11.20 3.06
C ALA A 283 -16.13 11.64 2.09
N THR A 284 -16.63 10.71 1.28
CA THR A 284 -17.69 11.00 0.28
C THR A 284 -18.74 9.90 0.25
N SER A 285 -19.96 10.21 -0.17
CA SER A 285 -21.05 9.21 -0.29
C SER A 285 -20.85 8.24 -1.46
N GLU A 286 -19.94 8.55 -2.37
CA GLU A 286 -19.74 7.80 -3.60
C GLU A 286 -18.73 6.64 -3.45
N LYS A 287 -19.12 5.45 -3.91
CA LYS A 287 -18.19 4.33 -4.09
C LYS A 287 -17.45 4.50 -5.42
N ARG A 288 -16.17 4.84 -5.36
CA ARG A 288 -15.29 5.01 -6.53
C ARG A 288 -13.97 4.26 -6.33
N GLU A 289 -13.16 4.11 -7.37
CA GLU A 289 -11.86 3.42 -7.27
C GLU A 289 -10.90 4.11 -6.28
N ASN A 290 -11.09 5.39 -5.99
CA ASN A 290 -10.28 6.15 -5.04
C ASN A 290 -10.72 6.00 -3.56
N SER A 291 -11.73 5.16 -3.28
CA SER A 291 -12.03 4.69 -1.92
C SER A 291 -11.47 3.30 -1.63
N LEU A 292 -10.62 2.75 -2.51
CA LEU A 292 -10.02 1.44 -2.34
C LEU A 292 -8.75 1.49 -1.49
N TRP A 293 -8.71 0.65 -0.48
CA TRP A 293 -7.59 0.51 0.44
C TRP A 293 -7.25 -0.96 0.67
N PHE A 294 -6.06 -1.24 1.18
CA PHE A 294 -5.71 -2.56 1.69
C PHE A 294 -4.74 -2.43 2.86
N ALA A 295 -4.72 -3.44 3.73
CA ALA A 295 -3.72 -3.53 4.80
C ALA A 295 -2.44 -4.15 4.22
N GLY A 296 -1.45 -3.31 3.92
CA GLY A 296 -0.20 -3.75 3.28
C GLY A 296 0.88 -4.13 4.29
N GLU A 297 1.55 -3.12 4.83
CA GLU A 297 2.58 -3.30 5.86
C GLU A 297 1.96 -3.25 7.27
N GLY A 298 2.59 -3.91 8.25
CA GLY A 298 2.06 -3.89 9.62
C GLY A 298 2.76 -4.86 10.56
N ILE A 299 2.37 -4.78 11.83
CA ILE A 299 2.66 -5.74 12.88
C ILE A 299 1.34 -6.44 13.18
N TYR A 300 1.27 -7.71 12.81
CA TYR A 300 0.06 -8.52 12.92
C TYR A 300 0.15 -9.44 14.12
N VAL A 301 -0.92 -9.52 14.89
CA VAL A 301 -1.01 -10.37 16.07
C VAL A 301 -1.89 -11.58 15.76
N THR A 302 -1.51 -12.75 16.24
CA THR A 302 -2.27 -14.00 16.05
C THR A 302 -2.23 -14.80 17.34
N HIS A 303 -3.13 -15.78 17.47
CA HIS A 303 -3.23 -16.68 18.64
C HIS A 303 -2.14 -17.75 18.65
#